data_AF-A0A7C8AKP5-F1
#
_entry.id   AF-A0A7C8AKP5-F1
#
_cell.length_a   1.000
_cell.length_b   1.000
_cell.length_c   1.000
_cell.angle_alpha   90.00
_cell.angle_beta   90.00
_cell.angle_gamma   90.00
#
_symmetry.space_group_name_H-M   'P 1'
#
loop_
_entity.id
_entity.type
_entity.pdbx_description
1 polymer ?
#
loop_
_entity_poly.entity_id
_entity_poly.type
_entity_poly.pdbx_seq_one_letter_code
_entity_poly.pdbx_strand_id
1 'polypeptide(L)'
;MIEITLTQALAFYGAILGGFAVIVWTYTEIAVRRRYRVLEQQFLWRCVFCGYIYLDEAAETISKCPRCESLNALTDRHARFIHPRAKHPEAEASRQDVSSSRKSSSHRKRPHQRHRGPRHRRR
;
A
#
# COMPACT_ATOMS: atom_id res chain seq x y z
N MET A 1 -54.84 -16.94 -15.98
CA MET A 1 -53.96 -17.72 -15.09
C MET A 1 -52.70 -18.00 -15.90
N ILE A 2 -51.56 -17.42 -15.54
CA ILE A 2 -50.33 -17.59 -16.32
C ILE A 2 -49.79 -18.98 -15.97
N GLU A 3 -49.95 -19.94 -16.88
CA GLU A 3 -49.41 -21.28 -16.71
C GLU A 3 -47.91 -21.24 -17.03
N ILE A 4 -47.10 -21.20 -15.98
CA ILE A 4 -45.66 -21.30 -16.11
C ILE A 4 -45.33 -22.77 -16.38
N THR A 5 -44.81 -23.03 -17.58
CA THR A 5 -44.34 -24.37 -17.93
C THR A 5 -43.13 -24.74 -17.06
N LEU A 6 -43.00 -26.03 -16.72
CA LEU A 6 -41.90 -26.53 -15.88
C LEU A 6 -40.52 -26.11 -16.43
N THR A 7 -40.38 -26.09 -17.75
CA THR A 7 -39.16 -25.68 -18.46
C THR A 7 -38.84 -24.20 -18.23
N GLN A 8 -39.84 -23.32 -18.26
CA GLN A 8 -39.66 -21.90 -17.93
C GLN A 8 -39.24 -21.71 -16.47
N ALA A 9 -39.88 -22.42 -15.54
CA ALA A 9 -39.49 -22.35 -14.12
C ALA A 9 -38.03 -22.75 -13.93
N LEU A 10 -37.61 -23.88 -14.49
CA LEU A 10 -36.21 -24.35 -14.46
C LEU A 10 -35.24 -23.35 -15.08
N ALA A 11 -35.59 -22.74 -16.22
CA ALA A 11 -34.77 -21.73 -16.86
C ALA A 11 -34.57 -20.49 -15.97
N PHE A 12 -35.64 -19.98 -15.35
CA PHE A 12 -35.55 -18.82 -14.45
C PHE A 12 -34.73 -19.12 -13.21
N TYR A 13 -35.00 -20.22 -12.52
CA TYR A 13 -34.24 -20.58 -11.32
C TYR A 13 -32.77 -20.85 -11.65
N GLY A 14 -32.48 -21.55 -12.75
CA GLY A 14 -31.12 -21.78 -13.23
C GLY A 14 -30.39 -20.49 -13.57
N ALA A 15 -31.05 -19.56 -14.26
CA ALA A 15 -30.47 -18.27 -14.61
C ALA A 15 -30.18 -17.41 -13.36
N ILE A 16 -31.09 -17.40 -12.39
CA ILE A 16 -30.90 -16.69 -11.12
C ILE A 16 -29.70 -17.28 -10.36
N LEU A 17 -29.66 -18.61 -10.21
CA LEU A 17 -28.61 -19.29 -9.45
C LEU A 17 -27.24 -19.17 -10.13
N GLY A 18 -27.20 -19.30 -11.46
CA GLY A 18 -26.00 -19.04 -12.26
C GLY A 18 -25.55 -17.58 -12.16
N GLY A 19 -26.48 -16.62 -12.22
CA GLY A 19 -26.19 -15.20 -12.01
C GLY A 19 -25.58 -14.93 -10.63
N PHE A 20 -26.16 -15.51 -9.58
CA PHE A 20 -25.59 -15.43 -8.23
C PHE A 20 -24.18 -16.03 -8.16
N ALA A 21 -23.94 -17.19 -8.77
CA ALA A 21 -22.62 -17.80 -8.81
C ALA A 21 -21.59 -16.89 -9.50
N VAL A 22 -21.96 -16.28 -10.63
CA VAL A 22 -21.09 -15.32 -11.35
C VAL A 22 -20.83 -14.06 -10.50
N ILE A 23 -21.86 -13.52 -9.83
CA ILE A 23 -21.70 -12.36 -8.93
C ILE A 23 -20.75 -12.69 -7.79
N VAL A 24 -20.93 -13.83 -7.12
CA VAL A 24 -20.04 -14.26 -6.04
C VAL A 24 -18.62 -14.45 -6.54
N TRP A 25 -18.45 -15.13 -7.68
CA TRP A 25 -17.13 -15.36 -8.27
C TRP A 25 -16.41 -14.06 -8.66
N THR A 26 -17.12 -13.13 -9.31
CA THR A 26 -16.54 -11.82 -9.67
C THR A 26 -16.22 -11.00 -8.42
N TYR A 27 -17.09 -11.02 -7.41
CA TYR A 27 -16.85 -10.34 -6.14
C TYR A 27 -15.61 -10.90 -5.42
N THR A 28 -15.48 -12.23 -5.33
CA THR A 28 -14.32 -12.84 -4.67
C THR A 28 -13.04 -12.54 -5.43
N GLU A 29 -13.04 -12.66 -6.76
CA GLU A 29 -11.87 -12.34 -7.59
C GLU A 29 -11.44 -10.88 -7.41
N ILE A 30 -12.38 -9.93 -7.41
CA ILE A 30 -12.10 -8.51 -7.20
C ILE A 30 -11.61 -8.25 -5.77
N ALA A 31 -12.27 -8.83 -4.76
CA ALA A 31 -11.90 -8.64 -3.35
C ALA A 31 -10.51 -9.20 -3.05
N VAL A 32 -10.19 -10.38 -3.57
CA VAL A 32 -8.90 -11.04 -3.42
C VAL A 32 -7.80 -10.22 -4.08
N ARG A 33 -7.98 -9.79 -5.35
CA ARG A 33 -7.01 -8.92 -6.04
C ARG A 33 -6.76 -7.60 -5.30
N ARG A 34 -7.80 -7.00 -4.71
CA ARG A 34 -7.66 -5.78 -3.90
C ARG A 34 -6.84 -6.04 -2.64
N ARG A 35 -7.08 -7.14 -1.93
CA ARG A 35 -6.31 -7.49 -0.73
C ARG A 35 -4.84 -7.75 -1.04
N TYR A 36 -4.54 -8.52 -2.09
CA TYR A 36 -3.16 -8.77 -2.50
C TYR A 36 -2.41 -7.49 -2.83
N ARG A 37 -3.03 -6.56 -3.59
CA ARG A 37 -2.40 -5.26 -3.87
C ARG A 37 -2.13 -4.44 -2.62
N VAL A 38 -3.00 -4.49 -1.62
CA VAL A 38 -2.79 -3.73 -0.38
C VAL A 38 -1.69 -4.38 0.47
N LEU A 39 -1.64 -5.70 0.55
CA LEU A 39 -0.60 -6.43 1.30
C LEU A 39 0.77 -6.24 0.66
N GLU A 40 0.89 -6.38 -0.66
CA GLU A 40 2.15 -6.22 -1.40
C GLU A 40 2.76 -4.82 -1.18
N GLN A 41 1.92 -3.79 -1.04
CA GLN A 41 2.38 -2.43 -0.74
C GLN A 41 2.87 -2.25 0.71
N GLN A 42 2.40 -3.08 1.65
CA GLN A 42 2.76 -2.96 3.07
C GLN A 42 4.15 -3.51 3.37
N PHE A 43 4.60 -4.52 2.62
CA PHE A 43 5.87 -5.23 2.83
C PHE A 43 7.02 -4.72 1.96
N LEU A 44 6.79 -3.69 1.14
CA LEU A 44 7.80 -3.18 0.22
C LEU A 44 8.62 -2.04 0.86
N TRP A 45 9.87 -2.38 1.19
CA TRP A 45 10.83 -1.50 1.85
C TRP A 45 11.86 -0.96 0.87
N ARG A 46 12.32 0.28 1.11
CA ARG A 46 13.47 0.87 0.44
C ARG A 46 14.51 1.22 1.49
N CYS A 47 15.71 0.68 1.34
CA CYS A 47 16.80 1.00 2.23
C CYS A 47 17.19 2.49 2.12
N VAL A 48 17.23 3.19 3.25
CA VAL A 48 17.61 4.62 3.31
C VAL A 48 19.10 4.82 3.04
N PHE A 49 19.91 3.78 3.25
CA PHE A 49 21.37 3.82 3.09
C PHE A 49 21.82 3.51 1.66
N CYS A 50 21.51 2.31 1.15
CA CYS A 50 21.93 1.87 -0.18
C CYS A 50 20.87 2.07 -1.28
N GLY A 51 19.63 2.41 -0.93
CA GLY A 51 18.54 2.61 -1.88
C GLY A 51 17.95 1.33 -2.46
N TYR A 52 18.40 0.14 -2.03
CA TYR A 52 17.87 -1.14 -2.49
C TYR A 52 16.41 -1.32 -2.04
N ILE A 53 15.56 -1.76 -2.97
CA ILE A 53 14.15 -2.05 -2.73
C ILE A 53 14.02 -3.56 -2.52
N TYR A 54 13.34 -3.97 -1.45
CA TYR A 54 13.16 -5.37 -1.09
C TYR A 54 11.82 -5.58 -0.42
N LEU A 55 11.35 -6.82 -0.42
CA LEU A 55 10.17 -7.25 0.32
C LEU A 55 10.62 -7.88 1.65
N ASP A 56 9.93 -7.52 2.73
CA ASP A 56 10.16 -8.10 4.04
C ASP A 56 8.80 -8.30 4.73
N GLU A 57 8.31 -9.54 4.73
CA GLU A 57 7.00 -9.92 5.27
C GLU A 57 6.98 -9.95 6.80
N ALA A 58 8.15 -10.16 7.44
CA ALA A 58 8.28 -10.26 8.89
C ALA A 58 8.51 -8.90 9.57
N ALA A 59 8.90 -7.88 8.82
CA ALA A 59 9.24 -6.58 9.36
C ALA A 59 8.04 -5.61 9.39
N GLU A 60 7.30 -5.62 10.50
CA GLU A 60 6.22 -4.65 10.73
C GLU A 60 6.76 -3.24 11.08
N THR A 61 7.81 -3.16 11.91
CA THR A 61 8.32 -1.89 12.47
C THR A 61 9.76 -1.57 12.07
N ILE A 62 10.62 -2.59 11.96
CA ILE A 62 12.04 -2.47 11.62
C ILE A 62 12.38 -3.58 10.62
N SER A 63 12.97 -3.22 9.48
CA SER A 63 13.46 -4.19 8.48
C SER A 63 14.98 -4.11 8.34
N LYS A 64 15.63 -5.27 8.15
CA LYS A 64 17.07 -5.35 7.90
C LYS A 64 17.32 -5.48 6.40
N CYS A 65 18.09 -4.56 5.83
CA CYS A 65 18.40 -4.60 4.40
C CYS A 65 19.30 -5.81 4.06
N PRO A 66 18.95 -6.67 3.10
CA PRO A 66 19.76 -7.84 2.74
C PRO A 66 21.08 -7.49 2.05
N ARG A 67 21.23 -6.26 1.54
CA ARG A 67 22.43 -5.85 0.77
C ARG A 67 23.51 -5.17 1.60
N CYS A 68 23.10 -4.33 2.56
CA CYS A 68 24.02 -3.52 3.35
C CYS A 68 23.79 -3.66 4.86
N GLU A 69 22.88 -4.56 5.25
CA GLU A 69 22.57 -4.90 6.64
C GLU A 69 22.10 -3.74 7.53
N SER A 70 21.86 -2.58 6.94
CA SER A 70 21.32 -1.43 7.64
C SER A 70 19.89 -1.70 8.11
N LEU A 71 19.58 -1.24 9.31
CA LEU A 71 18.22 -1.23 9.86
C LEU A 71 17.46 -0.03 9.29
N ASN A 72 16.26 -0.28 8.75
CA ASN A 72 15.32 0.75 8.35
C ASN A 72 14.12 0.71 9.30
N ALA A 73 13.78 1.85 9.89
CA ALA A 73 12.60 1.97 10.73
C ALA A 73 11.41 2.53 9.93
N LEU A 74 10.18 2.14 10.28
CA LEU A 74 8.98 2.68 9.64
C LEU A 74 8.84 4.22 9.81
N THR A 75 9.43 4.77 10.87
CA THR A 75 9.46 6.21 11.16
C THR A 75 10.37 7.01 10.22
N ASP A 76 11.27 6.35 9.49
CA ASP A 76 12.12 7.01 8.52
C ASP A 76 11.30 7.38 7.28
N ARG A 77 11.21 8.69 7.00
CA ARG A 77 10.40 9.27 5.90
C ARG A 77 10.67 8.67 4.51
N HIS A 78 11.80 7.99 4.31
CA HIS A 78 12.20 7.37 3.04
C HIS A 78 12.31 5.84 3.08
N ALA A 79 11.98 5.18 4.20
CA ALA A 79 12.10 3.73 4.35
C ALA A 79 10.95 2.98 3.66
N ARG A 80 9.76 3.56 3.59
CA ARG A 80 8.63 3.01 2.81
C ARG A 80 8.68 3.56 1.39
N PHE A 81 8.73 2.66 0.40
CA PHE A 81 8.70 3.06 -1.01
C PHE A 81 7.32 3.58 -1.41
N ILE A 82 6.28 3.02 -0.79
CA ILE A 82 4.89 3.42 -1.00
C ILE A 82 4.47 4.09 0.29
N HIS A 83 4.34 5.42 0.24
CA HIS A 83 3.69 6.13 1.33
C HIS A 83 2.30 5.50 1.50
N PRO A 84 1.94 4.99 2.71
CA PRO A 84 0.56 4.61 2.93
C PRO A 84 -0.22 5.90 2.66
N ARG A 85 -1.02 5.89 1.59
CA ARG A 85 -1.92 7.01 1.27
C ARG A 85 -2.72 7.18 2.54
N ALA A 86 -2.41 8.22 3.31
CA ALA A 86 -3.06 8.48 4.57
C ALA A 86 -4.55 8.40 4.28
N LYS A 87 -5.23 7.43 4.90
CA LYS A 87 -6.69 7.49 4.99
C LYS A 87 -6.96 8.88 5.52
N HIS A 88 -7.57 9.73 4.70
CA HIS A 88 -8.19 10.95 5.18
C HIS A 88 -9.08 10.52 6.35
N PRO A 89 -8.83 10.98 7.60
CA PRO A 89 -9.87 10.96 8.59
C PRO A 89 -10.90 11.97 8.10
N GLU A 90 -11.96 11.43 7.53
CA GLU A 90 -13.19 12.16 7.28
C GLU A 90 -13.84 12.41 8.64
N ALA A 91 -13.92 13.70 9.00
CA ALA A 91 -14.89 14.34 9.91
C ALA A 91 -14.25 15.24 10.98
N GLU A 92 -14.61 16.52 10.86
CA GLU A 92 -14.82 17.50 11.94
C GLU A 92 -13.61 18.09 12.67
N ALA A 93 -13.13 19.23 12.14
CA ALA A 93 -12.80 20.37 12.97
C ALA A 93 -13.02 21.68 12.19
N SER A 94 -14.11 22.36 12.54
CA SER A 94 -14.24 23.82 12.69
C SER A 94 -13.35 24.74 11.84
N ARG A 95 -14.02 25.62 11.10
CA ARG A 95 -13.51 26.92 10.65
C ARG A 95 -12.63 27.57 11.73
N GLN A 96 -11.36 27.79 11.42
CA GLN A 96 -10.60 28.89 11.99
C GLN A 96 -9.54 29.38 11.02
N ASP A 97 -9.55 30.69 10.90
CA ASP A 97 -8.78 31.57 10.07
C ASP A 97 -7.26 31.53 10.30
N VAL A 98 -6.54 31.79 9.20
CA VAL A 98 -5.38 32.69 9.10
C VAL A 98 -4.02 32.25 9.71
N SER A 99 -3.09 32.05 8.76
CA SER A 99 -1.66 32.36 8.81
C SER A 99 -0.75 31.58 9.79
N SER A 100 0.20 30.84 9.23
CA SER A 100 1.63 31.19 9.41
C SER A 100 2.56 30.27 8.61
N SER A 101 3.41 30.92 7.82
CA SER A 101 4.80 30.56 7.55
C SER A 101 5.11 29.14 7.05
N ARG A 102 5.19 29.01 5.72
CA ARG A 102 6.06 28.01 5.06
C ARG A 102 7.52 28.31 5.45
N LYS A 103 8.01 27.74 6.55
CA LYS A 103 9.45 27.65 6.81
C LYS A 103 9.99 26.40 6.13
N SER A 104 10.75 26.61 5.06
CA SER A 104 11.61 25.59 4.46
C SER A 104 12.62 25.11 5.51
N SER A 105 12.50 23.86 5.97
CA SER A 105 13.53 23.24 6.81
C SER A 105 14.70 22.80 5.92
N SER A 106 15.63 23.73 5.71
CA SER A 106 16.92 23.44 5.11
C SER A 106 17.69 22.44 5.99
N HIS A 107 17.97 21.27 5.42
CA HIS A 107 19.18 20.49 5.63
C HIS A 107 19.82 20.51 7.04
N ARG A 108 19.18 19.88 8.03
CA ARG A 108 19.92 19.41 9.22
C ARG A 108 20.64 18.11 8.86
N LYS A 109 21.89 18.23 8.39
CA LYS A 109 22.83 17.09 8.33
C LYS A 109 22.99 16.56 9.75
N ARG A 110 22.76 15.25 9.97
CA ARG A 110 22.90 14.62 11.29
C ARG A 110 24.39 14.63 11.68
N PRO A 111 24.74 14.97 12.94
CA PRO A 111 26.14 15.10 13.38
C PRO A 111 26.96 13.80 13.33
N HIS A 112 26.31 12.64 13.15
CA HIS A 112 27.00 11.34 13.07
C HIS A 112 27.13 10.80 11.63
N GLN A 113 26.78 11.58 10.61
CA GLN A 113 26.87 11.13 9.22
C GLN A 113 28.33 11.25 8.73
N ARG A 114 29.16 10.26 9.09
CA ARG A 114 30.54 10.13 8.61
C ARG A 114 30.55 10.01 7.08
N HIS A 115 31.54 10.68 6.49
CA HIS A 115 31.82 10.85 5.07
C HIS A 115 31.33 9.72 4.15
N ARG A 116 30.56 10.08 3.12
CA ARG A 116 30.43 9.24 1.91
C ARG A 116 31.80 9.22 1.21
N GLY A 117 32.42 8.05 1.16
CA GLY A 117 33.59 7.78 0.32
C GLY A 117 33.26 7.90 -1.19
N PRO A 118 34.30 7.92 -2.05
CA PRO A 118 34.16 8.28 -3.45
C PRO A 118 33.35 7.22 -4.20
N ARG A 119 32.33 7.66 -4.95
CA ARG A 119 31.61 6.80 -5.89
C ARG A 119 32.52 6.52 -7.08
N HIS A 120 33.08 5.32 -7.15
CA HIS A 120 33.77 4.84 -8.33
C HIS A 120 32.77 4.79 -9.51
N ARG A 121 32.96 5.66 -10.50
CA ARG A 121 32.38 5.48 -11.85
C ARG A 121 33.07 4.27 -12.46
N ARG A 122 32.30 3.24 -12.85
CA ARG A 122 32.76 2.27 -13.85
C ARG A 122 32.38 2.83 -15.22
N ARG A 123 33.39 2.98 -16.08
CA ARG A 123 33.22 2.99 -17.53
C ARG A 123 32.90 1.58 -18.00
#